data_AF-A0A5C9AAE1-F1
#
_entry.id   AF-A0A5C9AAE1-F1
#
_cell.length_a   1.000
_cell.length_b   1.000
_cell.length_c   1.000
_cell.angle_alpha   90.00
_cell.angle_beta   90.00
_cell.angle_gamma   90.00
#
_symmetry.space_group_name_H-M   'P 1'
#
loop_
_entity.id
_entity.type
_entity.pdbx_description
1 polymer ?
#
loop_
_entity_poly.entity_id
_entity_poly.type
_entity_poly.pdbx_seq_one_letter_code
_entity_poly.pdbx_strand_id
1 'polypeptide(L)'
;MAELQKVDDWLSALLANLEPASRSRMMRQLAQELRRTQQQNIRMQRNPDGSSYEPRRVTARSKKGRIKRQMFAKLRTTKYLKTAASTDSASVQFEGKVQRIARVHHYGLRDRVSRKG
;
A
#
# COMPACT_ATOMS: atom_id res chain seq x y z
N MET A 1 -16.66 -4.90 17.49
CA MET A 1 -17.53 -4.35 16.43
C MET A 1 -18.24 -3.08 16.89
N ALA A 2 -18.98 -3.08 18.01
CA ALA A 2 -19.66 -1.87 18.52
C ALA A 2 -18.72 -0.69 18.85
N GLU A 3 -17.52 -0.96 19.39
CA GLU A 3 -16.50 0.06 19.66
C GLU A 3 -15.97 0.75 18.39
N LEU A 4 -15.70 -0.03 17.33
CA LEU A 4 -15.28 0.51 16.04
C LEU A 4 -16.36 1.39 15.41
N GLN A 5 -17.63 1.00 15.55
CA GLN A 5 -18.76 1.78 15.04
C GLN A 5 -18.86 3.15 15.73
N LYS A 6 -18.69 3.21 17.07
CA LYS A 6 -18.71 4.48 17.82
C LYS A 6 -17.59 5.43 17.40
N VAL A 7 -16.40 4.89 17.13
CA VAL A 7 -15.27 5.67 16.62
C VAL A 7 -15.57 6.21 15.22
N ASP A 8 -16.17 5.38 14.37
CA ASP A 8 -16.54 5.77 12.99
C ASP A 8 -17.62 6.86 12.97
N ASP A 9 -18.64 6.74 13.84
CA ASP A 9 -19.70 7.74 13.99
C ASP A 9 -19.15 9.08 14.52
N TRP A 10 -18.25 9.04 15.50
CA TRP A 10 -17.60 10.24 16.05
C TRP A 10 -16.70 10.92 15.03
N LEU A 11 -15.89 10.16 14.29
CA LEU A 11 -15.07 10.69 13.20
C LEU A 11 -15.93 11.29 12.09
N SER A 12 -17.06 10.66 11.76
CA SER A 12 -18.01 11.14 10.76
C SER A 12 -18.62 12.49 11.17
N ALA A 13 -19.00 12.65 12.44
CA ALA A 13 -19.50 13.91 12.97
C ALA A 13 -18.43 15.02 12.95
N LEU A 14 -17.19 14.69 13.30
CA LEU A 14 -16.05 15.61 13.24
C LEU A 14 -15.78 16.05 11.78
N LEU A 15 -15.86 15.11 10.84
CA LEU A 15 -15.73 15.35 9.41
C LEU A 15 -16.85 16.23 8.86
N ALA A 16 -18.09 16.00 9.29
CA ALA A 16 -19.26 16.78 8.87
C ALA A 16 -19.13 18.26 9.25
N ASN A 17 -18.49 18.56 10.38
CA ASN A 17 -18.23 19.93 10.84
C ASN A 17 -17.02 20.61 10.14
N LEU A 18 -16.28 19.89 9.30
CA LEU A 18 -15.16 20.44 8.53
C LEU A 18 -15.62 20.93 7.16
N GLU A 19 -15.31 22.19 6.84
CA GLU A 19 -15.50 22.77 5.52
C GLU A 19 -14.71 21.97 4.45
N PRO A 20 -15.20 21.80 3.21
CA PRO A 20 -14.56 20.94 2.20
C PRO A 20 -13.06 21.19 1.97
N ALA A 21 -12.60 22.45 2.09
CA ALA A 21 -11.19 22.81 1.96
C ALA A 21 -10.34 22.24 3.10
N SER A 22 -10.82 22.34 4.35
CA SER A 22 -10.16 21.80 5.53
C SER A 22 -10.12 20.27 5.50
N ARG A 23 -11.22 19.63 5.10
CA ARG A 23 -11.32 18.18 4.92
C ARG A 23 -10.33 17.67 3.87
N SER A 24 -10.26 18.33 2.72
CA SER A 24 -9.30 18.00 1.66
C SER A 24 -7.85 18.14 2.12
N ARG A 25 -7.54 19.14 2.96
CA ARG A 25 -6.19 19.31 3.53
C ARG A 25 -5.84 18.16 4.47
N MET A 26 -6.78 17.78 5.33
CA MET A 26 -6.62 16.66 6.25
C MET A 26 -6.44 15.33 5.49
N MET A 27 -7.25 15.06 4.48
CA MET A 27 -7.13 13.83 3.67
C MET A 27 -5.79 13.74 2.93
N ARG A 28 -5.25 14.87 2.46
CA ARG A 28 -3.89 14.91 1.89
C ARG A 28 -2.82 14.54 2.92
N GLN A 29 -2.93 15.01 4.16
CA GLN A 29 -2.01 14.64 5.23
C GLN A 29 -2.14 13.16 5.59
N LEU A 30 -3.37 12.66 5.72
CA LEU A 30 -3.64 11.25 5.97
C LEU A 30 -3.03 10.36 4.87
N ALA A 31 -3.21 10.70 3.59
CA ALA A 31 -2.62 9.94 2.49
C ALA A 31 -1.07 9.93 2.56
N GLN A 32 -0.45 11.03 2.97
CA GLN A 32 1.01 11.09 3.15
C GLN A 32 1.49 10.17 4.28
N GLU A 33 0.78 10.15 5.41
CA GLU A 33 1.09 9.24 6.53
C GLU A 33 0.84 7.79 6.16
N LEU A 34 -0.28 7.48 5.50
CA LEU A 34 -0.54 6.13 4.97
C LEU A 34 0.60 5.66 4.06
N ARG A 35 1.14 6.54 3.20
CA ARG A 35 2.29 6.18 2.36
C ARG A 35 3.54 5.92 3.19
N ARG A 36 3.83 6.75 4.21
CA ARG A 36 5.00 6.57 5.10
C ARG A 36 4.92 5.23 5.83
N THR A 37 3.76 4.91 6.40
CA THR A 37 3.49 3.62 7.06
C THR A 37 3.67 2.47 6.08
N GLN A 38 3.07 2.55 4.88
CA GLN A 38 3.22 1.49 3.89
C GLN A 38 4.67 1.32 3.40
N GLN A 39 5.43 2.41 3.27
CA GLN A 39 6.86 2.36 2.96
C GLN A 39 7.66 1.65 4.04
N GLN A 40 7.36 1.93 5.31
CA GLN A 40 7.98 1.25 6.44
C GLN A 40 7.60 -0.22 6.50
N ASN A 41 6.33 -0.58 6.30
CA ASN A 41 5.88 -1.97 6.24
C ASN A 41 6.62 -2.75 5.15
N ILE A 42 6.71 -2.20 3.93
CA ILE A 42 7.48 -2.83 2.85
C ILE A 42 8.98 -2.92 3.18
N ARG A 43 9.55 -1.90 3.84
CA ARG A 43 10.95 -1.92 4.30
C ARG A 43 11.20 -3.00 5.35
N MET A 44 10.25 -3.22 6.25
CA MET A 44 10.33 -4.24 7.28
C MET A 44 9.86 -5.62 6.80
N GLN A 45 9.36 -5.72 5.55
CA GLN A 45 8.71 -6.93 5.01
C GLN A 45 7.55 -7.41 5.91
N ARG A 46 6.70 -6.45 6.32
CA ARG A 46 5.53 -6.70 7.16
C ARG A 46 4.23 -6.44 6.41
N ASN A 47 3.23 -7.25 6.71
CA ASN A 47 1.85 -7.09 6.31
C ASN A 47 1.16 -5.98 7.14
N PRO A 48 -0.02 -5.50 6.72
CA PRO A 48 -0.76 -4.47 7.46
C PRO A 48 -1.15 -4.88 8.89
N ASP A 49 -1.32 -6.18 9.14
CA ASP A 49 -1.58 -6.75 10.47
C ASP A 49 -0.31 -6.91 11.33
N GLY A 50 0.86 -6.51 10.79
CA GLY A 50 2.15 -6.60 11.46
C GLY A 50 2.90 -7.93 11.28
N SER A 51 2.26 -8.96 10.72
CA SER A 51 2.91 -10.24 10.43
C SER A 51 4.03 -10.07 9.40
N SER A 52 5.03 -10.95 9.43
CA SER A 52 6.09 -10.94 8.41
C SER A 52 5.58 -11.53 7.10
N TYR A 53 6.13 -11.08 5.98
CA TYR A 53 5.85 -11.69 4.68
C TYR A 53 6.26 -13.16 4.66
N GLU A 54 5.52 -13.93 3.86
CA GLU A 54 5.83 -15.33 3.64
C GLU A 54 7.26 -15.49 3.08
N PRO A 55 8.08 -16.35 3.71
CA PRO A 55 9.40 -16.66 3.19
C PRO A 55 9.33 -17.24 1.78
N ARG A 56 10.28 -16.85 0.92
CA ARG A 56 10.39 -17.45 -0.42
C ARG A 56 10.62 -18.96 -0.30
N ARG A 57 9.82 -19.73 -1.04
CA ARG A 57 10.00 -21.18 -1.21
C ARG A 57 11.46 -21.52 -1.58
N VAL A 58 12.09 -22.33 -0.75
CA VAL A 58 13.45 -22.84 -0.96
C VAL A 58 13.37 -24.08 -1.84
N THR A 59 14.26 -24.19 -2.83
CA THR A 59 14.38 -25.37 -3.71
C THR A 59 15.81 -25.90 -3.65
N ALA A 60 16.07 -27.09 -4.18
CA ALA A 60 17.42 -27.65 -4.28
C ALA A 60 18.43 -26.74 -5.02
N ARG A 61 17.94 -25.79 -5.85
CA ARG A 61 18.76 -24.81 -6.58
C ARG A 61 19.02 -23.51 -5.80
N SER A 62 18.39 -23.33 -4.64
CA SER A 62 18.53 -22.10 -3.85
C SER A 62 19.90 -22.05 -3.18
N LYS A 63 20.62 -20.94 -3.37
CA LYS A 63 21.94 -20.70 -2.76
C LYS A 63 21.85 -19.64 -1.66
N LYS A 64 22.40 -19.93 -0.48
CA LYS A 64 22.53 -18.99 0.64
C LYS A 64 23.28 -17.73 0.18
N GLY A 65 22.82 -16.55 0.58
CA GLY A 65 23.46 -15.26 0.25
C GLY A 65 23.28 -14.76 -1.19
N ARG A 66 22.61 -15.51 -2.09
CA ARG A 66 22.35 -15.06 -3.47
C ARG A 66 21.40 -13.86 -3.52
N ILE A 67 20.40 -13.82 -2.63
CA ILE A 67 19.46 -12.71 -2.52
C ILE A 67 20.02 -11.70 -1.53
N LYS A 68 20.53 -10.57 -2.04
CA LYS A 68 21.11 -9.49 -1.22
C LYS A 68 20.17 -8.33 -0.96
N ARG A 69 19.04 -8.25 -1.69
CA ARG A 69 18.09 -7.13 -1.62
C ARG A 69 16.75 -7.60 -1.08
N GLN A 70 16.16 -6.77 -0.23
CA GLN A 70 14.78 -6.91 0.23
C GLN A 70 13.78 -6.81 -0.94
N MET A 71 12.65 -7.52 -0.84
CA MET A 71 11.60 -7.46 -1.85
C MET A 71 10.98 -6.05 -1.92
N PHE A 72 10.51 -5.66 -3.10
CA PHE A 72 9.79 -4.40 -3.33
C PHE A 72 10.54 -3.10 -2.97
N ALA A 73 11.88 -3.16 -2.80
CA ALA A 73 12.71 -2.00 -2.46
C ALA A 73 12.55 -0.83 -3.45
N LYS A 74 12.30 -1.12 -4.74
CA LYS A 74 12.01 -0.09 -5.75
C LYS A 74 10.56 0.38 -5.69
N LEU A 75 9.61 -0.54 -5.52
CA LEU A 75 8.18 -0.23 -5.53
C LEU A 75 7.74 0.65 -4.36
N ARG A 76 8.42 0.58 -3.20
CA ARG A 76 8.12 1.46 -2.06
C ARG A 76 8.48 2.93 -2.31
N THR A 77 9.30 3.26 -3.32
CA THR A 77 9.74 4.65 -3.54
C THR A 77 8.57 5.56 -3.98
N THR A 78 8.67 6.86 -3.72
CA THR A 78 7.66 7.87 -4.14
C THR A 78 7.50 7.97 -5.66
N LYS A 79 8.47 7.45 -6.42
CA LYS A 79 8.35 7.28 -7.87
C LYS A 79 7.17 6.37 -8.22
N TYR A 80 6.98 5.27 -7.49
CA TYR A 80 5.99 4.26 -7.83
C TYR A 80 4.81 4.16 -6.85
N LEU A 81 4.97 4.58 -5.60
CA LEU A 81 3.92 4.58 -4.57
C LEU A 81 3.37 6.00 -4.39
N LYS A 82 2.22 6.26 -4.99
CA LYS A 82 1.56 7.57 -5.05
C LYS A 82 0.45 7.67 -4.02
N THR A 83 0.19 8.89 -3.59
CA THR A 83 -0.93 9.25 -2.72
C THR A 83 -2.02 9.88 -3.57
N ALA A 84 -3.27 9.55 -3.30
CA ALA A 84 -4.44 10.26 -3.83
C ALA A 84 -5.34 10.65 -2.67
N ALA A 85 -5.95 11.83 -2.74
CA ALA A 85 -6.86 12.31 -1.71
C ALA A 85 -7.96 13.15 -2.35
N SER A 86 -9.19 12.97 -1.86
CA SER A 86 -10.35 13.81 -2.13
C SER A 86 -10.86 14.39 -0.81
N THR A 87 -12.01 15.07 -0.84
CA THR A 87 -12.74 15.45 0.38
C THR A 87 -13.04 14.24 1.26
N ASP A 88 -13.37 13.11 0.65
CA ASP A 88 -13.98 11.98 1.37
C ASP A 88 -13.10 10.73 1.39
N SER A 89 -11.90 10.79 0.80
CA SER A 89 -11.00 9.64 0.76
C SER A 89 -9.53 10.03 0.80
N ALA A 90 -8.72 9.14 1.37
CA ALA A 90 -7.27 9.18 1.33
C ALA A 90 -6.76 7.78 0.98
N SER A 91 -5.95 7.66 -0.06
CA SER A 91 -5.47 6.37 -0.53
C SER A 91 -4.01 6.41 -0.97
N VAL A 92 -3.41 5.22 -0.99
CA VAL A 92 -2.06 4.98 -1.49
C VAL A 92 -2.14 3.90 -2.55
N GLN A 93 -1.60 4.19 -3.73
CA GLN A 93 -1.67 3.30 -4.88
C GLN A 93 -0.35 3.26 -5.65
N PHE A 94 -0.13 2.15 -6.34
CA PHE A 94 0.97 2.07 -7.30
C PHE A 94 0.64 2.84 -8.58
N GLU A 95 1.65 3.39 -9.24
CA GLU A 95 1.50 4.15 -10.48
C GLU A 95 1.34 3.24 -11.71
N GLY A 96 0.32 3.52 -12.53
CA GLY A 96 0.18 2.99 -13.89
C GLY A 96 0.43 1.49 -14.04
N LYS A 97 1.36 1.11 -14.93
CA LYS A 97 1.69 -0.30 -15.23
C LYS A 97 2.16 -1.08 -13.99
N VAL A 98 2.78 -0.42 -13.01
CA VAL A 98 3.28 -1.07 -11.79
C VAL A 98 2.12 -1.57 -10.93
N GLN A 99 0.99 -0.86 -10.90
CA GLN A 99 -0.21 -1.30 -10.18
C GLN A 99 -0.77 -2.61 -10.73
N ARG A 100 -0.71 -2.81 -12.05
CA ARG A 100 -1.12 -4.06 -12.68
C ARG A 100 -0.22 -5.21 -12.24
N ILE A 101 1.10 -5.02 -12.32
CA ILE A 101 2.10 -6.02 -11.89
C ILE A 101 1.88 -6.37 -10.41
N ALA A 102 1.75 -5.35 -9.54
CA ALA A 102 1.52 -5.56 -8.12
C ALA A 102 0.25 -6.38 -7.86
N ARG A 103 -0.87 -6.07 -8.54
CA ARG A 103 -2.12 -6.84 -8.42
C ARG A 103 -1.98 -8.28 -8.89
N VAL A 104 -1.33 -8.49 -10.03
CA VAL A 104 -1.07 -9.84 -10.57
C VAL A 104 -0.31 -10.67 -9.54
N HIS A 105 0.74 -10.12 -8.93
CA HIS A 105 1.50 -10.84 -7.92
C HIS A 105 0.74 -11.02 -6.60
N HIS A 106 0.03 -9.98 -6.14
CA HIS A 106 -0.66 -10.01 -4.86
C HIS A 106 -1.81 -11.01 -4.84
N TYR A 107 -2.60 -11.07 -5.93
CA TYR A 107 -3.75 -11.97 -6.03
C TYR A 107 -3.44 -13.26 -6.80
N GLY A 108 -2.18 -13.51 -7.17
CA GLY A 108 -1.78 -14.72 -7.93
C GLY A 108 -2.41 -14.82 -9.32
N LEU A 109 -2.72 -13.69 -9.97
CA LEU A 109 -3.34 -13.66 -11.29
C LEU A 109 -2.35 -14.07 -12.39
N ARG A 110 -2.88 -14.36 -13.58
CA ARG A 110 -2.07 -14.60 -14.78
C ARG A 110 -1.91 -13.30 -15.57
N ASP A 111 -0.67 -12.94 -15.90
CA ASP A 111 -0.37 -11.85 -16.83
C ASP A 111 -0.37 -12.37 -18.28
N ARG A 112 -0.82 -11.54 -19.22
CA ARG A 112 -0.74 -11.79 -20.66
C ARG A 112 0.42 -11.00 -21.24
N VAL A 113 1.37 -11.69 -21.86
CA VAL A 113 2.48 -11.07 -22.59
C VAL A 113 1.98 -10.57 -23.95
N SER A 114 2.49 -9.43 -24.39
CA SER A 114 2.29 -8.93 -25.76
C SER A 114 2.77 -9.97 -26.77
N ARG A 115 2.09 -10.11 -27.92
CA ARG A 115 2.52 -11.00 -29.01
C ARG A 115 3.94 -10.69 -29.54
N LYS A 116 4.49 -9.50 -29.23
CA LYS A 116 5.82 -9.07 -29.68
C LYS A 116 6.91 -9.10 -28.59
N GLY A 117 6.61 -9.61 -27.40
CA GLY A 117 7.54 -9.54 -26.25
C GLY A 117 7.50 -8.21 -25.56
#